data_AF-A0A3Q0JC58-F1
#
_entry.id   AF-A0A3Q0JC58-F1
#
_cell.length_a   1.000
_cell.length_b   1.000
_cell.length_c   1.000
_cell.angle_alpha   90.00
_cell.angle_beta   90.00
_cell.angle_gamma   90.00
#
_symmetry.space_group_name_H-M   'P 1'
#
loop_
_entity.id
_entity.type
_entity.pdbx_description
1 polymer ?
#
loop_
_entity_poly.entity_id
_entity_poly.type
_entity_poly.pdbx_seq_one_letter_code
_entity_poly.pdbx_strand_id
1 'polypeptide(L)'
;MGSNSDINGIVKTFNDLEEFRNQELNENENLVEIITRLENEIEELENIHAEKKTYIEHQNVIIQNLERDNKTLKSRNYCKDIEICDLRNVYQEVEDLNEENERNEKELSCYNNKIITLKETKVQLEETLIEKDNIILRNENQLNELEMKIIGCRKKVDKMSEENATTRTRQEDCERNLETSKLQNVQLTDKSRLIENAKQKSEEINKSNQYQIKQLRNDITKEATNNSKMQNRILNLETEQKNIKKENLQLKEKVMTLQHISSATFPSTQLLKCISGNEEVDVLAKQTVTDQSVPCITNLLQTVDLQCHIQRQIKNIWKREWQQNVNNKLFQIKPELGEWKSSYNRKRTLETALARIRLGHTNLTHVYLIKREEPPLCSCGQRLTIQHIIIECPTLVALRNSIFGSSRQITLSEVLKDSPADTKKVLKFLQYSKLLKLI
;
A
#
# COMPACT_ATOMS: atom_id res chain seq x y z
N MET A 1 -131.13 6.08 -147.84
CA MET A 1 -130.92 6.93 -146.66
C MET A 1 -130.08 6.14 -145.65
N GLY A 2 -128.77 5.97 -145.87
CA GLY A 2 -127.93 5.07 -145.06
C GLY A 2 -126.64 5.71 -144.54
N SER A 3 -125.86 6.32 -145.45
CA SER A 3 -124.51 6.83 -145.17
C SER A 3 -124.39 7.83 -144.01
N ASN A 4 -125.39 8.69 -143.77
CA ASN A 4 -125.35 9.62 -142.64
C ASN A 4 -125.49 8.95 -141.26
N SER A 5 -125.96 7.70 -141.18
CA SER A 5 -126.12 7.00 -139.91
C SER A 5 -124.79 6.46 -139.40
N ASP A 6 -124.03 5.77 -140.26
CA ASP A 6 -122.74 5.17 -139.89
C ASP A 6 -121.70 6.25 -139.57
N ILE A 7 -121.67 7.35 -140.34
CA ILE A 7 -120.79 8.50 -140.08
C ILE A 7 -121.09 9.10 -138.71
N ASN A 8 -122.37 9.30 -138.36
CA ASN A 8 -122.75 9.81 -137.03
C ASN A 8 -122.40 8.82 -135.90
N GLY A 9 -122.49 7.51 -136.14
CA GLY A 9 -122.07 6.48 -135.19
C GLY A 9 -120.57 6.51 -134.93
N ILE A 10 -119.75 6.55 -135.99
CA ILE A 10 -118.30 6.65 -135.92
C ILE A 10 -117.87 7.94 -135.22
N VAL A 11 -118.46 9.09 -135.58
CA VAL A 11 -118.21 10.38 -134.93
C VAL A 11 -118.57 10.33 -133.44
N LYS A 12 -119.68 9.69 -133.05
CA LYS A 12 -119.99 9.52 -131.63
C LYS A 12 -118.92 8.70 -130.93
N THR A 13 -118.54 7.53 -131.44
CA THR A 13 -117.51 6.71 -130.81
C THR A 13 -116.13 7.38 -130.77
N PHE A 14 -115.81 8.24 -131.75
CA PHE A 14 -114.62 9.06 -131.72
C PHE A 14 -114.68 10.10 -130.60
N ASN A 15 -115.80 10.81 -130.46
CA ASN A 15 -116.01 11.77 -129.37
C ASN A 15 -115.99 11.10 -127.99
N ASP A 16 -116.67 9.95 -127.83
CA ASP A 16 -116.69 9.17 -126.59
C ASP A 16 -115.26 8.71 -126.20
N LEU A 17 -114.43 8.32 -127.18
CA LEU A 17 -113.02 7.95 -126.97
C LEU A 17 -112.10 9.17 -126.74
N GLU A 18 -112.39 10.31 -127.35
CA GLU A 18 -111.67 11.57 -127.12
C GLU A 18 -111.96 12.14 -125.72
N GLU A 19 -113.22 12.08 -125.27
CA GLU A 19 -113.61 12.43 -123.90
C GLU A 19 -112.93 11.52 -122.87
N PHE A 20 -112.96 10.19 -123.08
CA PHE A 20 -112.24 9.24 -122.22
C PHE A 20 -110.73 9.48 -122.21
N ARG A 21 -110.11 9.70 -123.39
CA ARG A 21 -108.67 10.04 -123.49
C ARG A 21 -108.34 11.33 -122.73
N ASN A 22 -109.20 12.33 -122.79
CA ASN A 22 -109.01 13.60 -122.10
C ASN A 22 -109.20 13.46 -120.58
N GLN A 23 -110.11 12.59 -120.12
CA GLN A 23 -110.23 12.23 -118.70
C GLN A 23 -108.97 11.51 -118.20
N GLU A 24 -108.52 10.47 -118.91
CA GLU A 24 -107.28 9.74 -118.60
C GLU A 24 -106.05 10.67 -118.59
N LEU A 25 -105.95 11.61 -119.54
CA LEU A 25 -104.89 12.63 -119.53
C LEU A 25 -104.94 13.50 -118.26
N ASN A 26 -106.11 14.02 -117.90
CA ASN A 26 -106.30 14.81 -116.68
C ASN A 26 -106.00 13.99 -115.40
N GLU A 27 -106.39 12.72 -115.34
CA GLU A 27 -106.05 11.84 -114.21
C GLU A 27 -104.54 11.56 -114.12
N ASN A 28 -103.86 11.38 -115.26
CA ASN A 28 -102.41 11.28 -115.31
C ASN A 28 -101.70 12.60 -114.91
N GLU A 29 -102.22 13.77 -115.30
CA GLU A 29 -101.69 15.07 -114.85
C GLU A 29 -101.81 15.24 -113.33
N ASN A 30 -102.95 14.86 -112.74
CA ASN A 30 -103.13 14.83 -111.28
C ASN A 30 -102.17 13.85 -110.59
N LEU A 31 -101.94 12.66 -111.17
CA LEU A 31 -100.97 11.70 -110.65
C LEU A 31 -99.52 12.22 -110.72
N VAL A 32 -99.15 12.93 -111.79
CA VAL A 32 -97.82 13.56 -111.92
C VAL A 32 -97.62 14.67 -110.87
N GLU A 33 -98.64 15.50 -110.60
CA GLU A 33 -98.56 16.49 -109.52
C GLU A 33 -98.41 15.84 -108.14
N ILE A 34 -99.14 14.75 -107.87
CA ILE A 34 -99.02 13.98 -106.63
C ILE A 34 -97.63 13.33 -106.50
N ILE A 35 -97.07 12.78 -107.58
CA ILE A 35 -95.72 12.20 -107.61
C ILE A 35 -94.68 13.29 -107.32
N THR A 36 -94.74 14.42 -108.03
CA THR A 36 -93.80 15.55 -107.83
C THR A 36 -93.85 16.08 -106.39
N ARG A 37 -95.04 16.15 -105.79
CA ARG A 37 -95.21 16.54 -104.38
C ARG A 37 -94.57 15.54 -103.42
N LEU A 38 -94.71 14.23 -103.68
CA LEU A 38 -94.09 13.17 -102.86
C LEU A 38 -92.57 13.11 -103.05
N GLU A 39 -92.05 13.37 -104.24
CA GLU A 39 -90.62 13.46 -104.53
C GLU A 39 -89.97 14.61 -103.74
N ASN A 40 -90.60 15.79 -103.72
CA ASN A 40 -90.18 16.92 -102.88
C ASN A 40 -90.23 16.57 -101.37
N GLU A 41 -91.30 15.91 -100.91
CA GLU A 41 -91.47 15.49 -99.51
C GLU A 41 -90.40 14.45 -99.09
N ILE A 42 -89.97 13.59 -100.02
CA ILE A 42 -88.84 12.67 -99.83
C ILE A 42 -87.51 13.44 -99.77
N GLU A 43 -87.24 14.38 -100.68
CA GLU A 43 -86.01 15.18 -100.66
C GLU A 43 -85.86 16.00 -99.37
N GLU A 44 -86.94 16.61 -98.87
CA GLU A 44 -86.94 17.29 -97.55
C GLU A 44 -86.59 16.31 -96.41
N LEU A 45 -87.19 15.13 -96.40
CA LEU A 45 -86.94 14.10 -95.37
C LEU A 45 -85.52 13.52 -95.45
N GLU A 46 -84.96 13.32 -96.63
CA GLU A 46 -83.58 12.87 -96.82
C GLU A 46 -82.57 13.91 -96.35
N ASN A 47 -82.78 15.20 -96.65
CA ASN A 47 -81.97 16.30 -96.14
C ASN A 47 -82.02 16.37 -94.60
N ILE A 48 -83.21 16.35 -94.01
CA ILE A 48 -83.41 16.33 -92.55
C ILE A 48 -82.74 15.09 -91.90
N HIS A 49 -82.74 13.95 -92.58
CA HIS A 49 -82.05 12.74 -92.11
C HIS A 49 -80.52 12.89 -92.18
N ALA A 50 -79.97 13.49 -93.25
CA ALA A 50 -78.54 13.77 -93.37
C ALA A 50 -78.04 14.75 -92.29
N GLU A 51 -78.78 15.82 -92.00
CA GLU A 51 -78.48 16.75 -90.90
C GLU A 51 -78.48 16.02 -89.55
N LYS A 52 -79.53 15.25 -89.24
CA LYS A 52 -79.63 14.49 -87.98
C LYS A 52 -78.51 13.45 -87.85
N LYS A 53 -78.13 12.78 -88.94
CA LYS A 53 -77.03 11.83 -88.97
C LYS A 53 -75.69 12.50 -88.64
N THR A 54 -75.35 13.61 -89.30
CA THR A 54 -74.08 14.33 -89.04
C THR A 54 -74.05 14.92 -87.62
N TYR A 55 -75.18 15.38 -87.09
CA TYR A 55 -75.30 15.78 -85.68
C TYR A 55 -75.03 14.62 -84.72
N ILE A 56 -75.60 13.43 -84.96
CA ILE A 56 -75.36 12.23 -84.14
C ILE A 56 -73.89 11.80 -84.22
N GLU A 57 -73.28 11.83 -85.40
CA GLU A 57 -71.84 11.54 -85.59
C GLU A 57 -70.96 12.51 -84.78
N HIS A 58 -71.27 13.82 -84.79
CA HIS A 58 -70.59 14.82 -83.98
C HIS A 58 -70.77 14.60 -82.46
N GLN A 59 -71.98 14.28 -81.99
CA GLN A 59 -72.21 13.95 -80.57
C GLN A 59 -71.46 12.69 -80.14
N ASN A 60 -71.37 11.67 -80.99
CA ASN A 60 -70.58 10.47 -80.71
C ASN A 60 -69.08 10.77 -80.54
N VAL A 61 -68.53 11.70 -81.33
CA VAL A 61 -67.15 12.17 -81.15
C VAL A 61 -66.96 12.90 -79.81
N ILE A 62 -67.92 13.73 -79.40
CA ILE A 62 -67.90 14.38 -78.07
C ILE A 62 -67.92 13.34 -76.94
N ILE A 63 -68.80 12.34 -77.02
CA ILE A 63 -68.91 11.26 -76.02
C ILE A 63 -67.58 10.49 -75.92
N GLN A 64 -67.00 10.06 -77.04
CA GLN A 64 -65.71 9.36 -77.04
C GLN A 64 -64.55 10.18 -76.45
N ASN A 65 -64.59 11.51 -76.60
CA ASN A 65 -63.62 12.40 -75.98
C ASN A 65 -63.83 12.48 -74.45
N LEU A 66 -65.07 12.68 -74.00
CA LEU A 66 -65.41 12.70 -72.57
C LEU A 66 -65.11 11.36 -71.87
N GLU A 67 -65.30 10.22 -72.55
CA GLU A 67 -64.91 8.90 -72.03
C GLU A 67 -63.39 8.76 -71.86
N ARG A 68 -62.61 9.27 -72.82
CA ARG A 68 -61.13 9.28 -72.78
C ARG A 68 -60.61 10.16 -71.65
N ASP A 69 -61.23 11.32 -71.45
CA ASP A 69 -60.88 12.25 -70.37
C ASP A 69 -61.26 11.66 -69.00
N ASN A 70 -62.45 11.06 -68.88
CA ASN A 70 -62.91 10.37 -67.67
C ASN A 70 -61.98 9.20 -67.29
N LYS A 71 -61.52 8.40 -68.27
CA LYS A 71 -60.51 7.35 -68.06
C LYS A 71 -59.17 7.91 -67.60
N THR A 72 -58.76 9.06 -68.13
CA THR A 72 -57.52 9.76 -67.74
C THR A 72 -57.61 10.33 -66.32
N LEU A 73 -58.75 10.94 -65.96
CA LEU A 73 -59.03 11.45 -64.61
C LEU A 73 -59.09 10.33 -63.57
N LYS A 74 -59.72 9.18 -63.87
CA LYS A 74 -59.71 7.99 -62.99
C LYS A 74 -58.30 7.49 -62.72
N SER A 75 -57.46 7.41 -63.76
CA SER A 75 -56.05 7.03 -63.62
C SER A 75 -55.27 8.03 -62.76
N ARG A 76 -55.53 9.33 -62.92
CA ARG A 76 -54.90 10.40 -62.14
C ARG A 76 -55.33 10.39 -60.66
N ASN A 77 -56.61 10.12 -60.37
CA ASN A 77 -57.10 9.97 -59.01
C ASN A 77 -56.43 8.76 -58.32
N TYR A 78 -56.37 7.61 -58.99
CA TYR A 78 -55.69 6.42 -58.45
C TYR A 78 -54.22 6.68 -58.08
N CYS A 79 -53.49 7.45 -58.89
CA CYS A 79 -52.13 7.89 -58.52
C CYS A 79 -52.12 8.82 -57.29
N LYS A 80 -53.14 9.68 -57.11
CA LYS A 80 -53.27 10.52 -55.91
C LYS A 80 -53.68 9.73 -54.66
N ASP A 81 -54.48 8.68 -54.80
CA ASP A 81 -54.81 7.77 -53.70
C ASP A 81 -53.55 7.05 -53.18
N ILE A 82 -52.61 6.70 -54.08
CA ILE A 82 -51.28 6.18 -53.72
C ILE A 82 -50.44 7.26 -53.00
N GLU A 83 -50.30 8.46 -53.58
CA GLU A 83 -49.57 9.56 -52.92
C GLU A 83 -50.10 9.88 -51.51
N ILE A 84 -51.43 9.83 -51.32
CA ILE A 84 -52.07 10.00 -50.00
C ILE A 84 -51.72 8.86 -49.05
N CYS A 85 -51.58 7.63 -49.55
CA CYS A 85 -51.17 6.49 -48.75
C CYS A 85 -49.69 6.60 -48.32
N ASP A 86 -48.80 6.99 -49.24
CA ASP A 86 -47.39 7.23 -48.95
C ASP A 86 -47.20 8.35 -47.92
N LEU A 87 -47.93 9.46 -48.07
CA LEU A 87 -47.93 10.57 -47.10
C LEU A 87 -48.38 10.12 -45.70
N ARG A 88 -49.39 9.24 -45.58
CA ARG A 88 -49.80 8.69 -44.28
C ARG A 88 -48.69 7.89 -43.59
N ASN A 89 -47.91 7.12 -44.35
CA ASN A 89 -46.77 6.37 -43.81
C ASN A 89 -45.70 7.32 -43.24
N VAL A 90 -45.40 8.41 -43.96
CA VAL A 90 -44.47 9.46 -43.48
C VAL A 90 -45.03 10.18 -42.23
N TYR A 91 -46.33 10.45 -42.17
CA TYR A 91 -46.96 11.00 -40.96
C TYR A 91 -46.83 10.07 -39.75
N GLN A 92 -46.95 8.74 -39.94
CA GLN A 92 -46.73 7.78 -38.86
C GLN A 92 -45.27 7.76 -38.40
N GLU A 93 -44.31 7.75 -39.33
CA GLU A 93 -42.87 7.83 -38.99
C GLU A 93 -42.53 9.09 -38.18
N VAL A 94 -43.18 10.22 -38.48
CA VAL A 94 -43.04 11.47 -37.71
C VAL A 94 -43.69 11.38 -36.32
N GLU A 95 -44.82 10.67 -36.17
CA GLU A 95 -45.46 10.44 -34.87
C GLU A 95 -44.62 9.51 -33.98
N ASP A 96 -44.13 8.41 -34.53
CA ASP A 96 -43.25 7.43 -33.86
C ASP A 96 -41.95 8.10 -33.37
N LEU A 97 -41.34 8.96 -34.21
CA LEU A 97 -40.17 9.78 -33.85
C LEU A 97 -40.50 10.84 -32.79
N ASN A 98 -41.71 11.42 -32.80
CA ASN A 98 -42.13 12.37 -31.78
C ASN A 98 -42.29 11.67 -30.40
N GLU A 99 -42.86 10.47 -30.37
CA GLU A 99 -42.87 9.66 -29.14
C GLU A 99 -41.45 9.32 -28.67
N GLU A 100 -40.51 9.02 -29.57
CA GLU A 100 -39.13 8.73 -29.20
C GLU A 100 -38.44 9.96 -28.59
N ASN A 101 -38.64 11.14 -29.18
CA ASN A 101 -38.16 12.40 -28.59
C ASN A 101 -38.76 12.63 -27.20
N GLU A 102 -40.07 12.42 -27.00
CA GLU A 102 -40.69 12.50 -25.68
C GLU A 102 -40.10 11.49 -24.67
N ARG A 103 -39.76 10.27 -25.09
CA ARG A 103 -39.07 9.27 -24.26
C ARG A 103 -37.67 9.76 -23.87
N ASN A 104 -36.91 10.27 -24.84
CA ASN A 104 -35.56 10.78 -24.67
C ASN A 104 -35.51 12.03 -23.75
N GLU A 105 -36.48 12.94 -23.85
CA GLU A 105 -36.60 14.10 -22.95
C GLU A 105 -36.87 13.69 -21.49
N LYS A 106 -37.73 12.69 -21.28
CA LYS A 106 -38.03 12.14 -19.95
C LYS A 106 -36.79 11.47 -19.34
N GLU A 107 -35.99 10.76 -20.14
CA GLU A 107 -34.71 10.18 -19.69
C GLU A 107 -33.67 11.26 -19.38
N LEU A 108 -33.54 12.29 -20.24
CA LEU A 108 -32.66 13.44 -20.03
C LEU A 108 -33.00 14.19 -18.73
N SER A 109 -34.29 14.38 -18.44
CA SER A 109 -34.78 14.94 -17.18
C SER A 109 -34.36 14.08 -15.97
N CYS A 110 -34.47 12.75 -16.08
CA CYS A 110 -34.00 11.83 -15.04
C CYS A 110 -32.48 11.96 -14.79
N TYR A 111 -31.67 12.03 -15.85
CA TYR A 111 -30.22 12.25 -15.72
C TYR A 111 -29.88 13.61 -15.11
N ASN A 112 -30.57 14.68 -15.50
CA ASN A 112 -30.37 16.01 -14.93
C ASN A 112 -30.65 16.04 -13.42
N ASN A 113 -31.76 15.45 -12.97
CA ASN A 113 -32.08 15.31 -11.55
C ASN A 113 -31.01 14.50 -10.79
N LYS A 114 -30.54 13.38 -11.37
CA LYS A 114 -29.45 12.57 -10.81
C LYS A 114 -28.13 13.34 -10.72
N ILE A 115 -27.83 14.21 -11.70
CA ILE A 115 -26.65 15.09 -11.69
C ILE A 115 -26.77 16.16 -10.58
N ILE A 116 -27.96 16.68 -10.29
CA ILE A 116 -28.20 17.62 -9.18
C ILE A 116 -27.90 16.93 -7.85
N THR A 117 -28.51 15.78 -7.56
CA THR A 117 -28.27 15.04 -6.31
C THR A 117 -26.80 14.60 -6.14
N LEU A 118 -26.10 14.27 -7.23
CA LEU A 118 -24.68 13.96 -7.20
C LEU A 118 -23.79 15.20 -6.94
N LYS A 119 -24.23 16.40 -7.30
CA LYS A 119 -23.55 17.66 -6.93
C LYS A 119 -23.79 18.01 -5.46
N GLU A 120 -25.02 17.86 -4.98
CA GLU A 120 -25.38 18.11 -3.57
C GLU A 120 -24.60 17.21 -2.61
N THR A 121 -24.60 15.90 -2.88
CA THR A 121 -23.82 14.92 -2.09
C THR A 121 -22.31 15.12 -2.19
N LYS A 122 -21.79 15.62 -3.32
CA LYS A 122 -20.39 16.04 -3.44
C LYS A 122 -20.05 17.19 -2.48
N VAL A 123 -20.88 18.24 -2.43
CA VAL A 123 -20.65 19.40 -1.55
C VAL A 123 -20.65 18.97 -0.08
N GLN A 124 -21.61 18.16 0.35
CA GLN A 124 -21.68 17.63 1.71
C GLN A 124 -20.42 16.82 2.10
N LEU A 125 -19.84 16.07 1.16
CA LEU A 125 -18.60 15.33 1.37
C LEU A 125 -17.38 16.25 1.43
N GLU A 126 -17.34 17.34 0.66
CA GLU A 126 -16.27 18.35 0.72
C GLU A 126 -16.32 19.15 2.04
N GLU A 127 -17.51 19.51 2.52
CA GLU A 127 -17.72 20.12 3.85
C GLU A 127 -17.28 19.16 4.97
N THR A 128 -17.66 17.88 4.87
CA THR A 128 -17.25 16.85 5.84
C THR A 128 -15.72 16.65 5.86
N LEU A 129 -15.07 16.69 4.70
CA LEU A 129 -13.60 16.57 4.59
C LEU A 129 -12.92 17.75 5.30
N ILE A 130 -13.38 18.98 5.06
CA ILE A 130 -12.86 20.18 5.73
C ILE A 130 -13.03 20.08 7.26
N GLU A 131 -14.13 19.52 7.77
CA GLU A 131 -14.29 19.26 9.20
C GLU A 131 -13.23 18.27 9.73
N LYS A 132 -12.95 17.18 8.99
CA LYS A 132 -11.96 16.17 9.41
C LYS A 132 -10.54 16.72 9.38
N ASP A 133 -10.17 17.51 8.37
CA ASP A 133 -8.85 18.15 8.30
C ASP A 133 -8.64 19.12 9.47
N ASN A 134 -9.68 19.87 9.86
CA ASN A 134 -9.64 20.72 11.07
C ASN A 134 -9.50 19.93 12.37
N ILE A 135 -10.06 18.71 12.46
CA ILE A 135 -9.89 17.81 13.61
C ILE A 135 -8.47 17.23 13.64
N ILE A 136 -7.93 16.81 12.49
CA ILE A 136 -6.56 16.31 12.36
C ILE A 136 -5.56 17.37 12.83
N LEU A 137 -5.67 18.61 12.32
CA LEU A 137 -4.79 19.71 12.70
C LEU A 137 -4.83 20.01 14.21
N ARG A 138 -5.99 19.90 14.87
CA ARG A 138 -6.09 20.04 16.34
C ARG A 138 -5.37 18.91 17.08
N ASN A 139 -5.52 17.68 16.62
CA ASN A 139 -4.89 16.50 17.21
C ASN A 139 -3.36 16.52 17.03
N GLU A 140 -2.86 16.95 15.86
CA GLU A 140 -1.43 17.13 15.59
C GLU A 140 -0.81 18.17 16.51
N ASN A 141 -1.47 19.32 16.71
CA ASN A 141 -1.02 20.34 17.66
C ASN A 141 -0.97 19.81 19.11
N GLN A 142 -1.97 19.03 19.55
CA GLN A 142 -1.95 18.39 20.87
C GLN A 142 -0.83 17.35 21.00
N LEU A 143 -0.54 16.59 19.94
CA LEU A 143 0.55 15.62 19.92
C LEU A 143 1.92 16.32 20.01
N ASN A 144 2.14 17.38 19.24
CA ASN A 144 3.34 18.22 19.31
C ASN A 144 3.56 18.80 20.71
N GLU A 145 2.50 19.28 21.38
CA GLU A 145 2.55 19.72 22.78
C GLU A 145 2.99 18.60 23.73
N LEU A 146 2.47 17.38 23.55
CA LEU A 146 2.81 16.23 24.39
C LEU A 146 4.25 15.75 24.15
N GLU A 147 4.73 15.75 22.90
CA GLU A 147 6.14 15.46 22.60
C GLU A 147 7.09 16.45 23.26
N MET A 148 6.78 17.76 23.20
CA MET A 148 7.58 18.78 23.88
C MET A 148 7.58 18.61 25.42
N LYS A 149 6.45 18.21 26.01
CA LYS A 149 6.37 17.86 27.45
C LYS A 149 7.19 16.62 27.78
N ILE A 150 7.17 15.58 26.92
CA ILE A 150 7.99 14.36 27.06
C ILE A 150 9.49 14.68 26.96
N ILE A 151 9.91 15.53 26.01
CA ILE A 151 11.31 15.97 25.87
C ILE A 151 11.78 16.73 27.12
N GLY A 152 10.92 17.61 27.68
CA GLY A 152 11.19 18.28 28.95
C GLY A 152 11.33 17.32 30.14
N CYS A 153 10.47 16.30 30.22
CA CYS A 153 10.54 15.27 31.25
C CYS A 153 11.81 14.42 31.15
N ARG A 154 12.22 14.01 29.93
CA ARG A 154 13.48 13.26 29.71
C ARG A 154 14.68 14.03 30.23
N LYS A 155 14.87 15.29 29.79
CA LYS A 155 15.97 16.15 30.26
C LYS A 155 16.03 16.29 31.80
N LYS A 156 14.87 16.28 32.47
CA LYS A 156 14.82 16.31 33.94
C LYS A 156 15.22 14.96 34.56
N VAL A 157 14.82 13.83 33.98
CA VAL A 157 15.26 12.48 34.40
C VAL A 157 16.76 12.31 34.19
N ASP A 158 17.29 12.73 33.04
CA ASP A 158 18.71 12.66 32.70
C ASP A 158 19.54 13.42 33.76
N LYS A 159 19.18 14.67 34.04
CA LYS A 159 19.82 15.49 35.10
C LYS A 159 19.72 14.85 36.48
N MET A 160 18.55 14.32 36.87
CA MET A 160 18.42 13.62 38.16
C MET A 160 19.27 12.34 38.21
N SER A 161 19.52 11.69 37.07
CA SER A 161 20.41 10.53 36.98
C SER A 161 21.89 10.94 37.21
N GLU A 162 22.33 12.07 36.66
CA GLU A 162 23.65 12.65 36.91
C GLU A 162 23.85 13.07 38.38
N GLU A 163 22.85 13.74 38.96
CA GLU A 163 22.85 14.16 40.38
C GLU A 163 22.88 12.93 41.32
N ASN A 164 22.13 11.86 40.99
CA ASN A 164 22.19 10.60 41.73
C ASN A 164 23.53 9.87 41.57
N ALA A 165 24.12 9.85 40.37
CA ALA A 165 25.41 9.22 40.12
C ALA A 165 26.54 9.92 40.91
N THR A 166 26.59 11.25 40.87
CA THR A 166 27.57 12.05 41.65
C THR A 166 27.33 12.00 43.15
N THR A 167 26.10 11.74 43.59
CA THR A 167 25.80 11.49 45.02
C THR A 167 26.27 10.10 45.45
N ARG A 168 26.11 9.08 44.59
CA ARG A 168 26.61 7.71 44.86
C ARG A 168 28.13 7.67 44.97
N THR A 169 28.87 8.27 44.04
CA THR A 169 30.34 8.27 44.13
C THR A 169 30.85 8.98 45.39
N ARG A 170 30.19 10.07 45.81
CA ARG A 170 30.48 10.72 47.11
C ARG A 170 30.17 9.81 48.31
N GLN A 171 29.12 9.00 48.24
CA GLN A 171 28.82 8.01 49.28
C GLN A 171 29.93 6.94 49.33
N GLU A 172 30.32 6.38 48.19
CA GLU A 172 31.41 5.40 48.06
C GLU A 172 32.76 5.99 48.56
N ASP A 173 33.03 7.27 48.31
CA ASP A 173 34.19 7.98 48.88
C ASP A 173 34.10 8.11 50.41
N CYS A 174 32.94 8.51 50.95
CA CYS A 174 32.73 8.60 52.38
C CYS A 174 32.84 7.24 53.09
N GLU A 175 32.35 6.16 52.48
CA GLU A 175 32.46 4.79 53.00
C GLU A 175 33.93 4.31 53.02
N ARG A 176 34.70 4.57 51.95
CA ARG A 176 36.15 4.26 51.90
C ARG A 176 36.95 5.06 52.95
N ASN A 177 36.62 6.34 53.12
CA ASN A 177 37.24 7.18 54.15
C ASN A 177 36.90 6.70 55.57
N LEU A 178 35.64 6.34 55.82
CA LEU A 178 35.19 5.79 57.10
C LEU A 178 35.90 4.48 57.43
N GLU A 179 36.03 3.56 56.47
CA GLU A 179 36.74 2.29 56.68
C GLU A 179 38.24 2.50 56.97
N THR A 180 38.85 3.45 56.28
CA THR A 180 40.23 3.89 56.55
C THR A 180 40.37 4.44 57.97
N SER A 181 39.41 5.25 58.44
CA SER A 181 39.40 5.76 59.82
C SER A 181 39.13 4.67 60.87
N LYS A 182 38.29 3.67 60.58
CA LYS A 182 38.12 2.48 61.45
C LYS A 182 39.45 1.73 61.60
N LEU A 183 40.15 1.47 60.49
CA LEU A 183 41.44 0.77 60.50
C LEU A 183 42.50 1.55 61.31
N GLN A 184 42.55 2.88 61.17
CA GLN A 184 43.41 3.73 61.99
C GLN A 184 43.05 3.66 63.48
N ASN A 185 41.75 3.69 63.83
CA ASN A 185 41.30 3.53 65.22
C ASN A 185 41.66 2.16 65.81
N VAL A 186 41.59 1.08 65.04
CA VAL A 186 42.08 -0.25 65.47
C VAL A 186 43.58 -0.22 65.73
N GLN A 187 44.38 0.33 64.81
CA GLN A 187 45.83 0.47 64.97
C GLN A 187 46.22 1.35 66.17
N LEU A 188 45.47 2.41 66.46
CA LEU A 188 45.66 3.25 67.65
C LEU A 188 45.29 2.50 68.92
N THR A 189 44.19 1.74 68.92
CA THR A 189 43.77 0.89 70.05
C THR A 189 44.84 -0.15 70.38
N ASP A 190 45.41 -0.80 69.36
CA ASP A 190 46.51 -1.77 69.55
C ASP A 190 47.80 -1.11 70.07
N LYS A 191 48.18 0.07 69.55
CA LYS A 191 49.30 0.85 70.10
C LYS A 191 49.06 1.20 71.57
N SER A 192 47.86 1.65 71.94
CA SER A 192 47.49 1.94 73.33
C SER A 192 47.56 0.70 74.22
N ARG A 193 47.09 -0.47 73.75
CA ARG A 193 47.21 -1.76 74.43
C ARG A 193 48.66 -2.18 74.65
N LEU A 194 49.53 -1.99 73.66
CA LEU A 194 50.97 -2.25 73.78
C LEU A 194 51.66 -1.32 74.78
N ILE A 195 51.29 -0.03 74.80
CA ILE A 195 51.82 0.96 75.75
C ILE A 195 51.37 0.63 77.18
N GLU A 196 50.10 0.28 77.40
CA GLU A 196 49.61 -0.09 78.73
C GLU A 196 50.26 -1.39 79.24
N ASN A 197 50.45 -2.39 78.38
CA ASN A 197 51.22 -3.60 78.71
C ASN A 197 52.68 -3.29 79.09
N ALA A 198 53.33 -2.33 78.42
CA ALA A 198 54.69 -1.89 78.76
C ALA A 198 54.73 -1.10 80.08
N LYS A 199 53.71 -0.26 80.33
CA LYS A 199 53.53 0.47 81.60
C LYS A 199 53.33 -0.50 82.77
N GLN A 200 52.48 -1.52 82.64
CA GLN A 200 52.26 -2.52 83.69
C GLN A 200 53.55 -3.25 84.06
N LYS A 201 54.34 -3.71 83.07
CA LYS A 201 55.67 -4.29 83.30
C LYS A 201 56.63 -3.33 84.00
N SER A 202 56.60 -2.04 83.63
CA SER A 202 57.41 -0.99 84.29
C SER A 202 56.98 -0.78 85.75
N GLU A 203 55.67 -0.81 86.04
CA GLU A 203 55.13 -0.74 87.41
C GLU A 203 55.49 -1.97 88.25
N GLU A 204 55.51 -3.18 87.68
CA GLU A 204 55.96 -4.41 88.33
C GLU A 204 57.45 -4.34 88.69
N ILE A 205 58.29 -3.91 87.75
CA ILE A 205 59.72 -3.66 87.98
C ILE A 205 59.91 -2.59 89.07
N ASN A 206 59.14 -1.51 89.04
CA ASN A 206 59.19 -0.45 90.06
C ASN A 206 58.78 -0.99 91.45
N LYS A 207 57.71 -1.81 91.56
CA LYS A 207 57.31 -2.47 92.81
C LYS A 207 58.42 -3.40 93.34
N SER A 208 59.07 -4.16 92.46
CA SER A 208 60.23 -5.00 92.81
C SER A 208 61.42 -4.17 93.31
N ASN A 209 61.76 -3.09 92.61
CA ASN A 209 62.84 -2.18 93.00
C ASN A 209 62.55 -1.50 94.34
N GLN A 210 61.30 -1.07 94.59
CA GLN A 210 60.88 -0.52 95.89
C GLN A 210 60.98 -1.55 97.02
N TYR A 211 60.64 -2.82 96.76
CA TYR A 211 60.82 -3.90 97.72
C TYR A 211 62.30 -4.16 98.04
N GLN A 212 63.18 -4.20 97.02
CA GLN A 212 64.63 -4.32 97.20
C GLN A 212 65.21 -3.13 97.98
N ILE A 213 64.82 -1.89 97.66
CA ILE A 213 65.19 -0.68 98.40
C ILE A 213 64.72 -0.76 99.86
N LYS A 214 63.54 -1.34 100.14
CA LYS A 214 63.04 -1.56 101.50
C LYS A 214 63.84 -2.62 102.25
N GLN A 215 64.25 -3.71 101.60
CA GLN A 215 65.18 -4.70 102.20
C GLN A 215 66.52 -4.05 102.53
N LEU A 216 67.16 -3.40 101.55
CA LEU A 216 68.45 -2.71 101.73
C LEU A 216 68.40 -1.66 102.86
N ARG A 217 67.30 -0.90 102.98
CA ARG A 217 67.08 0.02 104.11
C ARG A 217 66.96 -0.69 105.45
N ASN A 218 66.25 -1.82 105.52
CA ASN A 218 66.17 -2.62 106.73
C ASN A 218 67.55 -3.18 107.13
N ASP A 219 68.35 -3.62 106.16
CA ASP A 219 69.68 -4.16 106.40
C ASP A 219 70.69 -3.07 106.81
N ILE A 220 70.66 -1.89 106.17
CA ILE A 220 71.37 -0.68 106.66
C ILE A 220 70.96 -0.33 108.10
N THR A 221 69.68 -0.52 108.46
CA THR A 221 69.19 -0.27 109.82
C THR A 221 69.74 -1.31 110.81
N LYS A 222 69.79 -2.60 110.45
CA LYS A 222 70.48 -3.64 111.25
C LYS A 222 71.95 -3.27 111.44
N GLU A 223 72.62 -2.87 110.37
CA GLU A 223 74.04 -2.49 110.38
C GLU A 223 74.30 -1.27 111.26
N ALA A 224 73.39 -0.28 111.26
CA ALA A 224 73.42 0.84 112.19
C ALA A 224 73.25 0.38 113.66
N THR A 225 72.37 -0.59 113.96
CA THR A 225 72.30 -1.15 115.33
C THR A 225 73.55 -1.96 115.72
N ASN A 226 74.23 -2.60 114.76
CA ASN A 226 75.49 -3.29 115.01
C ASN A 226 76.65 -2.31 115.22
N ASN A 227 76.71 -1.23 114.44
CA ASN A 227 77.64 -0.11 114.68
C ASN A 227 77.37 0.57 116.04
N SER A 228 76.12 0.72 116.46
CA SER A 228 75.79 1.21 117.81
C SER A 228 76.32 0.28 118.91
N LYS A 229 76.17 -1.06 118.76
CA LYS A 229 76.78 -2.03 119.69
C LYS A 229 78.32 -1.94 119.68
N MET A 230 78.94 -1.74 118.51
CA MET A 230 80.39 -1.56 118.40
C MET A 230 80.86 -0.24 119.04
N GLN A 231 80.15 0.87 118.87
CA GLN A 231 80.48 2.15 119.53
C GLN A 231 80.40 2.04 121.06
N ASN A 232 79.38 1.36 121.60
CA ASN A 232 79.32 1.07 123.05
C ASN A 232 80.50 0.18 123.49
N ARG A 233 80.95 -0.76 122.65
CA ARG A 233 82.13 -1.59 122.94
C ARG A 233 83.44 -0.82 122.83
N ILE A 234 83.54 0.17 121.94
CA ILE A 234 84.66 1.12 121.87
C ILE A 234 84.69 1.98 123.14
N LEU A 235 83.55 2.48 123.64
CA LEU A 235 83.49 3.26 124.88
C LEU A 235 83.99 2.47 126.11
N ASN A 236 83.68 1.17 126.19
CA ASN A 236 84.24 0.27 127.20
C ASN A 236 85.77 0.05 126.99
N LEU A 237 86.22 -0.16 125.76
CA LEU A 237 87.65 -0.33 125.45
C LEU A 237 88.46 0.95 125.66
N GLU A 238 87.87 2.14 125.48
CA GLU A 238 88.50 3.43 125.77
C GLU A 238 88.61 3.70 127.27
N THR A 239 87.68 3.20 128.08
CA THR A 239 87.76 3.25 129.55
C THR A 239 88.76 2.23 130.10
N GLU A 240 88.86 1.03 129.53
CA GLU A 240 89.98 0.10 129.79
C GLU A 240 91.34 0.68 129.37
N GLN A 241 91.45 1.26 128.16
CA GLN A 241 92.69 1.87 127.68
C GLN A 241 93.14 3.05 128.56
N LYS A 242 92.21 3.76 129.22
CA LYS A 242 92.52 4.81 130.20
C LYS A 242 93.21 4.28 131.46
N ASN A 243 92.88 3.07 131.90
CA ASN A 243 93.57 2.39 133.00
C ASN A 243 94.93 1.84 132.53
N ILE A 244 94.97 1.15 131.38
CA ILE A 244 96.20 0.53 130.83
C ILE A 244 97.27 1.58 130.46
N LYS A 245 96.86 2.80 130.06
CA LYS A 245 97.76 3.95 129.86
C LYS A 245 98.42 4.46 131.15
N LYS A 246 97.92 4.08 132.33
CA LYS A 246 98.50 4.46 133.63
C LYS A 246 99.60 3.49 134.10
N GLU A 247 99.59 2.25 133.60
CA GLU A 247 100.62 1.23 133.87
C GLU A 247 101.76 1.24 132.81
N ASN A 248 101.44 1.56 131.55
CA ASN A 248 102.41 1.59 130.44
C ASN A 248 103.43 2.75 130.46
N LEU A 249 103.65 3.39 131.62
CA LEU A 249 104.65 4.45 131.80
C LEU A 249 105.95 3.97 132.48
N GLN A 250 106.09 2.66 132.80
CA GLN A 250 107.25 2.14 133.54
C GLN A 250 108.14 1.13 132.78
N LEU A 251 107.69 0.58 131.65
CA LEU A 251 108.48 -0.30 130.75
C LEU A 251 108.06 0.02 129.30
N LYS A 252 108.84 0.63 128.40
CA LYS A 252 110.30 0.86 128.26
C LYS A 252 111.12 -0.38 127.85
N GLU A 253 111.72 -0.27 126.66
CA GLU A 253 112.90 -0.99 126.15
C GLU A 253 112.89 -2.53 126.09
N LYS A 254 112.38 -3.08 124.96
CA LYS A 254 113.23 -3.72 123.92
C LYS A 254 112.45 -4.16 122.67
N VAL A 255 113.05 -3.90 121.49
CA VAL A 255 113.05 -4.71 120.25
C VAL A 255 111.66 -5.12 119.67
N MET A 256 111.11 -4.60 118.56
CA MET A 256 111.62 -4.26 117.21
C MET A 256 111.82 -5.48 116.28
N THR A 257 111.29 -5.37 115.04
CA THR A 257 111.57 -6.10 113.77
C THR A 257 110.66 -7.29 113.36
N LEU A 258 110.29 -7.52 112.07
CA LEU A 258 110.27 -6.74 110.80
C LEU A 258 109.39 -7.46 109.71
N GLN A 259 108.51 -6.73 108.97
CA GLN A 259 108.16 -6.89 107.51
C GLN A 259 107.49 -8.22 106.99
N HIS A 260 106.92 -8.38 105.75
CA HIS A 260 106.88 -7.57 104.49
C HIS A 260 105.68 -7.82 103.49
N ILE A 261 105.65 -6.99 102.41
CA ILE A 261 104.79 -6.80 101.16
C ILE A 261 104.44 -8.08 100.32
N SER A 262 103.44 -8.23 99.41
CA SER A 262 102.62 -7.39 98.44
C SER A 262 101.09 -7.78 98.35
N SER A 263 100.21 -7.66 97.31
CA SER A 263 100.12 -7.19 95.87
C SER A 263 98.61 -7.07 95.40
N ALA A 264 98.27 -6.58 94.17
CA ALA A 264 96.86 -6.41 93.66
C ALA A 264 96.62 -6.36 92.10
N THR A 265 95.32 -6.33 91.66
CA THR A 265 94.68 -5.73 90.41
C THR A 265 94.48 -6.49 89.04
N PHE A 266 93.19 -6.76 88.63
CA PHE A 266 92.42 -6.63 87.32
C PHE A 266 93.02 -6.88 85.86
N PRO A 267 92.31 -6.84 84.66
CA PRO A 267 90.87 -7.02 84.20
C PRO A 267 90.58 -7.72 82.78
N SER A 268 89.28 -7.81 82.34
CA SER A 268 88.67 -7.58 80.95
C SER A 268 88.49 -8.58 79.73
N THR A 269 87.20 -8.86 79.35
CA THR A 269 86.43 -8.83 78.02
C THR A 269 86.62 -9.71 76.72
N GLN A 270 85.48 -9.92 75.96
CA GLN A 270 85.22 -10.37 74.53
C GLN A 270 85.14 -11.91 74.19
N LEU A 271 84.33 -12.54 73.26
CA LEU A 271 83.44 -12.31 72.05
C LEU A 271 84.11 -12.44 70.63
N LEU A 272 83.53 -12.98 69.50
CA LEU A 272 82.27 -13.71 69.09
C LEU A 272 82.42 -14.35 67.63
N LYS A 273 81.54 -15.29 67.11
CA LYS A 273 81.65 -15.87 65.71
C LYS A 273 80.37 -16.57 65.07
N CYS A 274 80.22 -16.52 63.72
CA CYS A 274 79.47 -17.43 62.75
C CYS A 274 77.89 -17.46 62.67
N ILE A 275 77.16 -17.85 61.58
CA ILE A 275 77.34 -17.88 60.07
C ILE A 275 75.99 -18.15 59.28
N SER A 276 75.84 -17.60 58.05
CA SER A 276 75.06 -17.94 56.78
C SER A 276 73.77 -18.82 56.68
N GLY A 277 72.85 -18.49 55.73
CA GLY A 277 72.14 -19.49 54.86
C GLY A 277 70.71 -19.18 54.33
N ASN A 278 70.44 -19.45 53.03
CA ASN A 278 69.14 -19.58 52.26
C ASN A 278 68.09 -18.45 52.38
N GLU A 279 67.62 -17.73 51.35
CA GLU A 279 67.84 -17.79 49.88
C GLU A 279 67.02 -18.81 49.06
N GLU A 280 65.83 -19.24 49.54
CA GLU A 280 65.04 -20.31 48.88
C GLU A 280 63.49 -20.12 48.87
N VAL A 281 62.96 -18.88 48.79
CA VAL A 281 61.49 -18.64 48.78
C VAL A 281 60.98 -17.70 47.66
N ASP A 282 61.83 -17.18 46.77
CA ASP A 282 61.41 -16.38 45.59
C ASP A 282 60.93 -17.25 44.39
N VAL A 283 60.98 -18.57 44.50
CA VAL A 283 60.69 -19.51 43.39
C VAL A 283 59.18 -19.72 43.17
N LEU A 284 58.32 -19.40 44.14
CA LEU A 284 56.86 -19.61 44.06
C LEU A 284 56.11 -18.55 43.23
N ALA A 285 56.81 -17.65 42.52
CA ALA A 285 56.22 -16.55 41.77
C ALA A 285 55.75 -16.90 40.33
N LYS A 286 55.95 -18.14 39.85
CA LYS A 286 55.60 -18.54 38.46
C LYS A 286 55.12 -19.99 38.32
N GLN A 287 53.80 -20.18 38.20
CA GLN A 287 53.11 -21.01 37.18
C GLN A 287 51.74 -21.50 37.67
N THR A 288 50.67 -21.07 37.00
CA THR A 288 49.51 -21.92 36.61
C THR A 288 48.58 -21.10 35.70
N VAL A 289 48.75 -21.24 34.39
CA VAL A 289 47.76 -20.79 33.39
C VAL A 289 47.24 -22.03 32.68
N THR A 290 46.12 -22.55 33.15
CA THR A 290 45.26 -23.50 32.44
C THR A 290 43.87 -23.48 33.04
N ASP A 291 42.92 -22.87 32.33
CA ASP A 291 41.76 -23.66 31.92
C ASP A 291 41.27 -23.19 30.54
N GLN A 292 40.75 -24.11 29.74
CA GLN A 292 40.33 -23.85 28.35
C GLN A 292 38.91 -24.35 28.12
N SER A 293 37.97 -23.42 27.95
CA SER A 293 36.65 -23.73 27.37
C SER A 293 36.41 -22.84 26.15
N VAL A 294 36.72 -23.38 24.97
CA VAL A 294 36.30 -22.83 23.67
C VAL A 294 35.15 -23.69 23.16
N PRO A 295 33.99 -23.09 22.86
CA PRO A 295 33.52 -23.17 21.48
C PRO A 295 33.65 -21.85 20.73
N CYS A 296 34.16 -21.93 19.50
CA CYS A 296 33.98 -20.89 18.50
C CYS A 296 32.53 -20.94 17.98
N ILE A 297 31.97 -19.82 17.51
CA ILE A 297 31.41 -19.67 16.15
C ILE A 297 30.85 -18.26 15.93
N THR A 298 31.17 -17.74 14.75
CA THR A 298 30.89 -16.43 14.17
C THR A 298 29.43 -15.93 14.25
N ASN A 299 29.14 -15.03 15.20
CA ASN A 299 27.87 -14.27 15.25
C ASN A 299 27.64 -13.28 14.07
N LEU A 300 28.49 -13.27 13.04
CA LEU A 300 28.30 -12.49 11.81
C LEU A 300 27.49 -13.24 10.72
N LEU A 301 27.27 -14.55 10.87
CA LEU A 301 26.44 -15.32 9.92
C LEU A 301 24.95 -15.31 10.32
N GLN A 302 24.65 -15.45 11.61
CA GLN A 302 23.29 -15.65 12.12
C GLN A 302 22.29 -14.54 11.72
N THR A 303 22.73 -13.28 11.58
CA THR A 303 21.84 -12.18 11.20
C THR A 303 21.41 -12.26 9.73
N VAL A 304 22.33 -12.60 8.83
CA VAL A 304 22.03 -12.80 7.40
C VAL A 304 21.23 -14.08 7.21
N ASP A 305 21.61 -15.18 7.86
CA ASP A 305 20.90 -16.45 7.78
C ASP A 305 19.47 -16.36 8.32
N LEU A 306 19.25 -15.62 9.42
CA LEU A 306 17.91 -15.35 9.96
C LEU A 306 17.09 -14.44 9.02
N GLN A 307 17.71 -13.41 8.43
CA GLN A 307 17.05 -12.55 7.43
C GLN A 307 16.65 -13.36 6.18
N CYS A 308 17.54 -14.21 5.67
CA CYS A 308 17.26 -15.13 4.58
C CYS A 308 16.20 -16.17 4.95
N HIS A 309 16.17 -16.67 6.19
CA HIS A 309 15.13 -17.55 6.69
C HIS A 309 13.76 -16.85 6.68
N ILE A 310 13.66 -15.65 7.26
CA ILE A 310 12.42 -14.86 7.31
C ILE A 310 11.93 -14.55 5.90
N GLN A 311 12.80 -14.08 5.00
CA GLN A 311 12.45 -13.85 3.59
C GLN A 311 11.99 -15.12 2.88
N ARG A 312 12.59 -16.29 3.20
CA ARG A 312 12.16 -17.58 2.66
C ARG A 312 10.78 -17.98 3.17
N GLN A 313 10.47 -17.77 4.45
CA GLN A 313 9.14 -18.06 4.99
C GLN A 313 8.06 -17.14 4.39
N ILE A 314 8.34 -15.84 4.24
CA ILE A 314 7.44 -14.90 3.56
C ILE A 314 7.17 -15.36 2.12
N LYS A 315 8.23 -15.72 1.35
CA LYS A 315 8.09 -16.27 -0.02
C LYS A 315 7.30 -17.58 -0.05
N ASN A 316 7.44 -18.45 0.96
CA ASN A 316 6.70 -19.70 1.08
C ASN A 316 5.20 -19.47 1.37
N ILE A 317 4.88 -18.50 2.24
CA ILE A 317 3.49 -18.09 2.54
C ILE A 317 2.85 -17.53 1.27
N TRP A 318 3.48 -16.55 0.63
CA TRP A 318 2.97 -15.99 -0.63
C TRP A 318 2.84 -17.03 -1.73
N LYS A 319 3.78 -17.99 -1.88
CA LYS A 319 3.65 -19.07 -2.88
C LYS A 319 2.43 -19.95 -2.59
N ARG A 320 2.16 -20.26 -1.32
CA ARG A 320 0.97 -21.04 -0.90
C ARG A 320 -0.33 -20.29 -1.19
N GLU A 321 -0.42 -19.02 -0.81
CA GLU A 321 -1.58 -18.15 -1.07
C GLU A 321 -1.82 -17.97 -2.58
N TRP A 322 -0.75 -17.79 -3.37
CA TRP A 322 -0.83 -17.69 -4.82
C TRP A 322 -1.37 -18.97 -5.46
N GLN A 323 -0.90 -20.14 -5.01
CA GLN A 323 -1.35 -21.45 -5.50
C GLN A 323 -2.79 -21.80 -5.06
N GLN A 324 -3.30 -21.20 -3.97
CA GLN A 324 -4.69 -21.37 -3.53
C GLN A 324 -5.66 -20.48 -4.33
N ASN A 325 -5.21 -19.36 -4.91
CA ASN A 325 -6.04 -18.41 -5.66
C ASN A 325 -6.27 -18.83 -7.13
N VAL A 326 -6.73 -20.07 -7.34
CA VAL A 326 -6.89 -20.70 -8.67
C VAL A 326 -7.81 -19.96 -9.64
N ASN A 327 -8.75 -19.14 -9.13
CA ASN A 327 -9.67 -18.33 -9.95
C ASN A 327 -9.06 -17.01 -10.46
N ASN A 328 -7.78 -16.75 -10.19
CA ASN A 328 -7.10 -15.53 -10.64
C ASN A 328 -6.67 -15.62 -12.12
N LYS A 329 -7.13 -14.68 -12.95
CA LYS A 329 -6.76 -14.57 -14.38
C LYS A 329 -5.24 -14.59 -14.62
N LEU A 330 -4.47 -13.96 -13.73
CA LEU A 330 -3.00 -13.92 -13.84
C LEU A 330 -2.35 -15.25 -13.44
N PHE A 331 -2.97 -16.06 -12.58
CA PHE A 331 -2.43 -17.37 -12.17
C PHE A 331 -2.32 -18.33 -13.36
N GLN A 332 -3.31 -18.33 -14.26
CA GLN A 332 -3.29 -19.09 -15.51
C GLN A 332 -2.05 -18.77 -16.36
N ILE A 333 -1.60 -17.50 -16.34
CA ILE A 333 -0.48 -16.99 -17.15
C ILE A 333 0.86 -17.09 -16.39
N LYS A 334 0.85 -17.12 -15.05
CA LYS A 334 2.03 -17.14 -14.18
C LYS A 334 1.78 -17.93 -12.89
N PRO A 335 1.87 -19.28 -12.92
CA PRO A 335 1.64 -20.11 -11.73
C PRO A 335 2.75 -19.96 -10.66
N GLU A 336 3.90 -19.39 -11.00
CA GLU A 336 5.01 -19.18 -10.07
C GLU A 336 5.25 -17.69 -9.75
N LEU A 337 5.51 -17.39 -8.48
CA LEU A 337 5.89 -16.05 -8.04
C LEU A 337 7.35 -15.73 -8.41
N GLY A 338 7.56 -14.58 -9.03
CA GLY A 338 8.86 -14.09 -9.44
C GLY A 338 8.76 -12.85 -10.33
N GLU A 339 9.92 -12.28 -10.66
CA GLU A 339 10.07 -11.19 -11.62
C GLU A 339 9.49 -11.56 -13.01
N TRP A 340 9.32 -10.56 -13.88
CA TRP A 340 8.94 -10.73 -15.27
C TRP A 340 10.04 -10.18 -16.18
N LYS A 341 11.09 -10.98 -16.42
CA LYS A 341 12.33 -10.53 -17.07
C LYS A 341 12.13 -10.08 -18.52
N SER A 342 11.10 -10.60 -19.20
CA SER A 342 10.71 -10.17 -20.55
C SER A 342 9.94 -8.85 -20.62
N SER A 343 9.52 -8.28 -19.48
CA SER A 343 8.65 -7.10 -19.47
C SER A 343 9.40 -5.77 -19.50
N TYR A 344 10.70 -5.77 -19.21
CA TYR A 344 11.53 -4.57 -19.28
C TYR A 344 11.65 -4.06 -20.71
N ASN A 345 11.21 -2.82 -20.95
CA ASN A 345 11.13 -2.23 -22.27
C ASN A 345 11.54 -0.75 -22.23
N ARG A 346 12.27 -0.27 -23.25
CA ARG A 346 12.68 1.15 -23.37
C ARG A 346 11.50 2.13 -23.45
N LYS A 347 10.25 1.66 -23.54
CA LYS A 347 9.03 2.47 -23.52
C LYS A 347 8.04 1.95 -22.46
N ARG A 348 7.91 2.69 -21.35
CA ARG A 348 6.98 2.43 -20.23
C ARG A 348 5.52 2.18 -20.64
N THR A 349 5.07 2.75 -21.75
CA THR A 349 3.74 2.50 -22.32
C THR A 349 3.54 1.05 -22.76
N LEU A 350 4.58 0.40 -23.30
CA LEU A 350 4.54 -1.00 -23.72
C LEU A 350 4.54 -1.94 -22.51
N GLU A 351 5.32 -1.61 -21.47
CA GLU A 351 5.34 -2.31 -20.18
C GLU A 351 3.94 -2.26 -19.51
N THR A 352 3.35 -1.07 -19.47
CA THR A 352 2.00 -0.83 -18.93
C THR A 352 0.95 -1.64 -19.68
N ALA A 353 1.00 -1.65 -21.03
CA ALA A 353 0.06 -2.41 -21.84
C ALA A 353 0.17 -3.93 -21.59
N LEU A 354 1.39 -4.47 -21.52
CA LEU A 354 1.62 -5.89 -21.21
C LEU A 354 1.11 -6.27 -19.82
N ALA A 355 1.34 -5.43 -18.81
CA ALA A 355 0.83 -5.64 -17.46
C ALA A 355 -0.70 -5.66 -17.41
N ARG A 356 -1.36 -4.66 -18.02
CA ARG A 356 -2.83 -4.58 -18.09
C ARG A 356 -3.46 -5.77 -18.82
N ILE A 357 -2.83 -6.24 -19.90
CA ILE A 357 -3.27 -7.43 -20.65
C ILE A 357 -3.16 -8.70 -19.81
N ARG A 358 -2.01 -8.92 -19.14
CA ARG A 358 -1.79 -10.09 -18.26
C ARG A 358 -2.73 -10.12 -17.06
N LEU A 359 -3.19 -8.96 -16.58
CA LEU A 359 -4.22 -8.84 -15.55
C LEU A 359 -5.66 -8.97 -16.10
N GLY A 360 -5.86 -8.79 -17.40
CA GLY A 360 -7.20 -8.63 -17.99
C GLY A 360 -7.89 -7.33 -17.60
N HIS A 361 -7.12 -6.28 -17.26
CA HIS A 361 -7.56 -5.00 -16.73
C HIS A 361 -7.22 -3.88 -17.74
N THR A 362 -7.82 -3.95 -18.94
CA THR A 362 -7.65 -2.93 -20.00
C THR A 362 -8.87 -2.03 -20.06
N ASN A 363 -8.75 -0.84 -20.67
CA ASN A 363 -9.89 0.07 -20.84
C ASN A 363 -11.10 -0.66 -21.47
N LEU A 364 -10.88 -1.31 -22.63
CA LEU A 364 -11.86 -2.14 -23.34
C LEU A 364 -12.52 -3.26 -22.54
N THR A 365 -11.84 -3.82 -21.53
CA THR A 365 -12.30 -5.06 -20.84
C THR A 365 -12.67 -4.83 -19.37
N HIS A 366 -12.57 -3.59 -18.88
CA HIS A 366 -12.74 -3.30 -17.45
C HIS A 366 -13.44 -1.96 -17.14
N VAL A 367 -13.56 -1.01 -18.08
CA VAL A 367 -14.21 0.29 -17.77
C VAL A 367 -15.71 0.14 -17.48
N TYR A 368 -16.40 -0.85 -18.07
CA TYR A 368 -17.81 -1.12 -17.76
C TYR A 368 -18.03 -1.41 -16.26
N LEU A 369 -17.10 -2.11 -15.59
CA LEU A 369 -17.16 -2.38 -14.15
C LEU A 369 -17.01 -1.11 -13.30
N ILE A 370 -16.23 -0.14 -13.77
CA ILE A 370 -16.01 1.14 -13.08
C ILE A 370 -17.26 2.02 -13.21
N LYS A 371 -17.86 2.06 -14.41
CA LYS A 371 -19.06 2.85 -14.70
C LYS A 371 -20.38 2.18 -14.27
N ARG A 372 -20.38 0.86 -14.03
CA ARG A 372 -21.56 0.00 -13.87
C ARG A 372 -22.45 -0.08 -15.13
N GLU A 373 -21.80 -0.11 -16.30
CA GLU A 373 -22.43 -0.39 -17.60
C GLU A 373 -22.49 -1.91 -17.86
N GLU A 374 -23.28 -2.33 -18.87
CA GLU A 374 -23.26 -3.72 -19.34
C GLU A 374 -21.89 -4.13 -19.93
N PRO A 375 -21.52 -5.42 -19.91
CA PRO A 375 -20.25 -5.92 -20.46
C PRO A 375 -20.14 -5.66 -21.96
N PRO A 376 -19.06 -5.02 -22.45
CA PRO A 376 -18.93 -4.68 -23.86
C PRO A 376 -18.86 -5.94 -24.72
N LEU A 377 -19.52 -5.87 -25.88
CA LEU A 377 -19.46 -6.92 -26.91
C LEU A 377 -18.40 -6.58 -27.95
N CYS A 378 -17.77 -7.62 -28.51
CA CYS A 378 -16.97 -7.52 -29.71
C CYS A 378 -17.88 -7.40 -30.94
N SER A 379 -17.35 -6.90 -32.06
CA SER A 379 -18.06 -6.85 -33.36
C SER A 379 -18.47 -8.21 -33.94
N CYS A 380 -18.11 -9.32 -33.28
CA CYS A 380 -18.60 -10.67 -33.58
C CYS A 380 -19.69 -11.17 -32.60
N GLY A 381 -20.27 -10.28 -31.79
CA GLY A 381 -21.36 -10.58 -30.84
C GLY A 381 -20.94 -11.21 -29.51
N GLN A 382 -19.68 -11.61 -29.35
CA GLN A 382 -19.16 -12.25 -28.13
C GLN A 382 -18.69 -11.23 -27.08
N ARG A 383 -18.77 -11.57 -25.78
CA ARG A 383 -18.30 -10.71 -24.69
C ARG A 383 -16.81 -10.39 -24.85
N LEU A 384 -16.46 -9.10 -24.83
CA LEU A 384 -15.11 -8.62 -25.06
C LEU A 384 -14.21 -8.92 -23.85
N THR A 385 -13.31 -9.89 -24.01
CA THR A 385 -12.30 -10.26 -23.00
C THR A 385 -10.91 -10.33 -23.64
N ILE A 386 -9.85 -10.35 -22.84
CA ILE A 386 -8.47 -10.52 -23.35
C ILE A 386 -8.25 -11.91 -23.96
N GLN A 387 -8.84 -12.96 -23.37
CA GLN A 387 -8.87 -14.30 -23.97
C GLN A 387 -9.55 -14.27 -25.34
N HIS A 388 -10.70 -13.59 -25.44
CA HIS A 388 -11.41 -13.43 -26.70
C HIS A 388 -10.56 -12.72 -27.75
N ILE A 389 -10.03 -11.53 -27.43
CA ILE A 389 -9.20 -10.72 -28.34
C ILE A 389 -7.98 -11.49 -28.85
N ILE A 390 -7.28 -12.21 -27.98
CA ILE A 390 -5.98 -12.83 -28.31
C ILE A 390 -6.14 -14.23 -28.94
N ILE A 391 -7.14 -15.01 -28.55
CA ILE A 391 -7.25 -16.45 -28.87
C ILE A 391 -8.46 -16.78 -29.76
N GLU A 392 -9.63 -16.23 -29.45
CA GLU A 392 -10.91 -16.73 -30.00
C GLU A 392 -11.39 -15.91 -31.21
N CYS A 393 -11.29 -14.57 -31.12
CA CYS A 393 -12.01 -13.62 -31.95
C CYS A 393 -11.89 -13.92 -33.46
N PRO A 394 -13.00 -14.20 -34.18
CA PRO A 394 -12.96 -14.52 -35.61
C PRO A 394 -12.39 -13.39 -36.46
N THR A 395 -12.75 -12.14 -36.17
CA THR A 395 -12.29 -10.95 -36.93
C THR A 395 -10.78 -10.72 -36.86
N LEU A 396 -10.10 -11.32 -35.87
CA LEU A 396 -8.65 -11.21 -35.67
C LEU A 396 -7.88 -12.46 -36.11
N VAL A 397 -8.55 -13.48 -36.67
CA VAL A 397 -7.92 -14.79 -36.98
C VAL A 397 -6.76 -14.69 -37.97
N ALA A 398 -6.88 -13.87 -39.02
CA ALA A 398 -5.82 -13.69 -40.00
C ALA A 398 -4.57 -13.04 -39.38
N LEU A 399 -4.76 -12.04 -38.52
CA LEU A 399 -3.68 -11.36 -37.81
C LEU A 399 -3.04 -12.26 -36.75
N ARG A 400 -3.86 -13.05 -36.04
CA ARG A 400 -3.42 -14.05 -35.05
C ARG A 400 -2.52 -15.10 -35.71
N ASN A 401 -2.97 -15.70 -36.81
CA ASN A 401 -2.21 -16.71 -37.54
C ASN A 401 -0.91 -16.13 -38.13
N SER A 402 -0.93 -14.89 -38.62
CA SER A 402 0.25 -14.18 -39.16
C SER A 402 1.35 -13.93 -38.11
N ILE A 403 0.99 -13.70 -36.84
CA ILE A 403 1.93 -13.26 -35.79
C ILE A 403 2.31 -14.38 -34.80
N PHE A 404 1.39 -15.28 -34.49
CA PHE A 404 1.61 -16.40 -33.58
C PHE A 404 1.79 -17.74 -34.30
N GLY A 405 1.48 -17.82 -35.59
CA GLY A 405 1.47 -19.04 -36.40
C GLY A 405 0.11 -19.73 -36.39
N SER A 406 -0.16 -20.54 -37.43
CA SER A 406 -1.41 -21.29 -37.60
C SER A 406 -1.51 -22.54 -36.70
N SER A 407 -1.13 -22.44 -35.42
CA SER A 407 -1.29 -23.56 -34.47
C SER A 407 -2.76 -23.78 -34.16
N ARG A 408 -3.17 -25.06 -34.12
CA ARG A 408 -4.57 -25.47 -33.95
C ARG A 408 -5.07 -25.32 -32.51
N GLN A 409 -4.14 -25.19 -31.56
CA GLN A 409 -4.37 -24.83 -30.16
C GLN A 409 -3.30 -23.80 -29.78
N ILE A 410 -3.73 -22.62 -29.34
CA ILE A 410 -2.89 -21.57 -28.77
C ILE A 410 -3.55 -21.20 -27.45
N THR A 411 -2.83 -21.29 -26.34
CA THR A 411 -3.36 -20.91 -25.03
C THR A 411 -2.94 -19.48 -24.64
N LEU A 412 -3.76 -18.83 -23.81
CA LEU A 412 -3.45 -17.50 -23.28
C LEU A 412 -2.14 -17.49 -22.46
N SER A 413 -1.87 -18.60 -21.74
CA SER A 413 -0.64 -18.86 -21.01
C SER A 413 0.60 -18.91 -21.92
N GLU A 414 0.54 -19.63 -23.04
CA GLU A 414 1.68 -19.74 -23.97
C GLU A 414 2.01 -18.41 -24.66
N VAL A 415 1.00 -17.58 -24.93
CA VAL A 415 1.17 -16.28 -25.58
C VAL A 415 1.68 -15.20 -24.62
N LEU A 416 1.25 -15.23 -23.36
CA LEU A 416 1.55 -14.18 -22.37
C LEU A 416 2.67 -14.54 -21.36
N LYS A 417 3.28 -15.73 -21.44
CA LYS A 417 4.42 -16.17 -20.61
C LYS A 417 5.64 -15.23 -20.63
N ASP A 418 6.61 -15.47 -19.74
CA ASP A 418 7.79 -14.62 -19.54
C ASP A 418 8.88 -14.87 -20.62
N SER A 419 8.52 -14.63 -21.87
CA SER A 419 9.34 -14.87 -23.06
C SER A 419 9.56 -13.56 -23.81
N PRO A 420 10.82 -13.10 -24.02
CA PRO A 420 11.09 -11.90 -24.82
C PRO A 420 10.62 -12.03 -26.27
N ALA A 421 10.65 -13.25 -26.84
CA ALA A 421 10.19 -13.51 -28.20
C ALA A 421 8.66 -13.38 -28.31
N ASP A 422 7.92 -14.00 -27.38
CA ASP A 422 6.45 -14.01 -27.43
C ASP A 422 5.87 -12.67 -26.97
N THR A 423 6.48 -12.02 -25.98
CA THR A 423 6.19 -10.62 -25.62
C THR A 423 6.34 -9.68 -26.83
N LYS A 424 7.35 -9.88 -27.69
CA LYS A 424 7.53 -9.12 -28.94
C LYS A 424 6.47 -9.45 -30.00
N LYS A 425 5.96 -10.69 -30.08
CA LYS A 425 4.80 -11.05 -30.91
C LYS A 425 3.52 -10.36 -30.42
N VAL A 426 3.26 -10.40 -29.11
CA VAL A 426 2.11 -9.74 -28.47
C VAL A 426 2.12 -8.24 -28.75
N LEU A 427 3.24 -7.55 -28.52
CA LEU A 427 3.34 -6.11 -28.81
C LEU A 427 3.08 -5.79 -30.30
N LYS A 428 3.56 -6.62 -31.24
CA LYS A 428 3.21 -6.49 -32.66
C LYS A 428 1.71 -6.66 -32.89
N PHE A 429 1.09 -7.71 -32.35
CA PHE A 429 -0.34 -7.99 -32.51
C PHE A 429 -1.21 -6.81 -32.05
N LEU A 430 -0.89 -6.22 -30.90
CA LEU A 430 -1.58 -5.04 -30.35
C LEU A 430 -1.39 -3.77 -31.19
N GLN A 431 -0.21 -3.62 -31.81
CA GLN A 431 0.08 -2.50 -32.70
C GLN A 431 -0.69 -2.62 -34.02
N TYR A 432 -0.70 -3.80 -34.66
CA TYR A 432 -1.39 -4.03 -35.92
C TYR A 432 -2.92 -4.09 -35.79
N SER A 433 -3.45 -4.63 -34.69
CA SER A 433 -4.88 -4.57 -34.35
C SER A 433 -5.34 -3.17 -33.90
N LYS A 434 -4.42 -2.20 -33.78
CA LYS A 434 -4.62 -0.83 -33.27
C LYS A 434 -5.09 -0.75 -31.80
N LEU A 435 -5.26 -1.88 -31.12
CA LEU A 435 -5.74 -1.97 -29.73
C LEU A 435 -4.76 -1.37 -28.70
N LEU A 436 -3.48 -1.17 -29.05
CA LEU A 436 -2.46 -0.61 -28.16
C LEU A 436 -2.80 0.79 -27.58
N LYS A 437 -3.70 1.56 -28.20
CA LYS A 437 -4.21 2.85 -27.65
C LYS A 437 -5.41 2.70 -26.71
N LEU A 438 -6.01 1.52 -26.66
CA LEU A 438 -7.28 1.21 -25.97
C LEU A 438 -7.04 0.29 -24.74
N ILE A 439 -5.81 0.27 -24.24
CA ILE A 439 -5.31 -0.65 -23.23
C ILE A 439 -4.63 0.12 -22.10
#